data_AF-A0A945FGI4-F1
#
_entry.id   AF-A0A945FGI4-F1
#
_cell.length_a   1.000
_cell.length_b   1.000
_cell.length_c   1.000
_cell.angle_alpha   90.00
_cell.angle_beta   90.00
_cell.angle_gamma   90.00
#
_symmetry.space_group_name_H-M   'P 1'
#
loop_
_entity.id
_entity.type
_entity.pdbx_description
1 polymer ?
#
loop_
_entity_poly.entity_id
_entity_poly.type
_entity_poly.pdbx_seq_one_letter_code
_entity_poly.pdbx_strand_id
1 'polypeptide(L)'
;MKRFLVFMIGIFVPLSIQAHEWQASRPDAHAPIGVMGDHVHKKGEWMFSYRYMYMSMEGNRDGTSAVSETDALASFMVTPLNMSMEMHMAGAMFAPSDRVTLMAMLPYVITDMDHRTRMGVEFTTETKGLGDAKLSALVSVFQEEGRRLHLNLGMNFPTGSIEETGDTPAGANQQLPYPMQLGSGTFDLRLGVTGAGQGEAWSYGVQANVLVRLDNNERDYSLGNRVDGSMWVAFLLGDVFSLSGRVQGATWGNLE
;
A
#
# COMPACT_ATOMS: atom_id res chain seq x y z
N MET A 1 25.71 11.45 -5.15
CA MET A 1 25.53 10.36 -4.18
C MET A 1 25.89 10.85 -2.78
N LYS A 2 24.89 11.20 -1.95
CA LYS A 2 25.09 11.47 -0.52
C LYS A 2 24.27 10.42 0.23
N ARG A 3 24.97 9.46 0.83
CA ARG A 3 24.36 8.42 1.68
C ARG A 3 24.08 9.04 3.04
N PHE A 4 22.81 9.24 3.38
CA PHE A 4 22.41 9.53 4.75
C PHE A 4 22.14 8.20 5.46
N LEU A 5 23.00 7.87 6.40
CA LEU A 5 22.82 6.76 7.34
C LEU A 5 21.94 7.30 8.48
N VAL A 6 20.64 6.98 8.46
CA VAL A 6 19.75 7.28 9.59
C VAL A 6 19.90 6.16 10.62
N PHE A 7 20.61 6.42 11.72
CA PHE A 7 20.56 5.57 12.90
C PHE A 7 19.21 5.77 13.58
N MET A 8 18.29 4.82 13.43
CA MET A 8 17.09 4.74 14.25
C MET A 8 17.46 4.05 15.57
N ILE A 9 17.81 4.84 16.59
CA ILE A 9 17.92 4.35 17.96
C ILE A 9 16.49 4.11 18.46
N GLY A 10 16.04 2.86 18.38
CA GLY A 10 14.79 2.43 18.99
C GLY A 10 14.94 2.40 20.51
N ILE A 11 14.52 3.47 21.19
CA ILE A 11 14.30 3.42 22.63
C ILE A 11 13.04 2.59 22.85
N PHE A 12 13.21 1.33 23.24
CA PHE A 12 12.13 0.47 23.72
C PHE A 12 11.79 0.94 25.14
N VAL A 13 10.84 1.87 25.29
CA VAL A 13 10.27 2.18 26.60
C VAL A 13 9.27 1.07 26.92
N PRO A 14 9.51 0.23 27.93
CA PRO A 14 8.46 -0.66 28.42
C PRO A 14 7.43 0.22 29.13
N LEU A 15 6.41 0.66 28.40
CA LEU A 15 5.18 1.13 29.04
C LEU A 15 4.52 -0.10 29.65
N SER A 16 4.61 -0.20 30.98
CA SER A 16 3.82 -1.13 31.79
C SER A 16 2.36 -0.68 31.76
N ILE A 17 1.70 -0.87 30.62
CA ILE A 17 0.25 -0.82 30.52
C ILE A 17 -0.23 -2.14 31.11
N GLN A 18 -1.05 -2.10 32.17
CA GLN A 18 -1.70 -3.30 32.67
C GLN A 18 -2.51 -3.89 31.53
N ALA A 19 -2.08 -5.06 31.07
CA ALA A 19 -2.52 -5.60 29.81
C ALA A 19 -3.56 -6.69 30.10
N HIS A 20 -4.82 -6.35 29.84
CA HIS A 20 -5.97 -7.25 29.95
C HIS A 20 -6.02 -8.18 28.72
N GLU A 21 -6.78 -9.28 28.76
CA GLU A 21 -6.98 -10.12 27.58
C GLU A 21 -7.52 -9.31 26.39
N TRP A 22 -7.13 -9.69 25.17
CA TRP A 22 -7.58 -9.02 23.96
C TRP A 22 -9.07 -9.25 23.73
N GLN A 23 -9.87 -8.18 23.77
CA GLN A 23 -11.29 -8.23 23.46
C GLN A 23 -11.52 -7.85 22.00
N ALA A 24 -11.68 -8.87 21.14
CA ALA A 24 -11.88 -8.69 19.70
C ALA A 24 -13.20 -7.99 19.34
N SER A 25 -14.18 -7.97 20.24
CA SER A 25 -15.49 -7.34 20.02
C SER A 25 -15.50 -5.83 20.21
N ARG A 26 -14.44 -5.25 20.79
CA ARG A 26 -14.39 -3.80 21.03
C ARG A 26 -14.27 -3.04 19.71
N PRO A 27 -14.91 -1.86 19.59
CA PRO A 27 -14.82 -1.06 18.36
C PRO A 27 -13.41 -0.54 18.06
N ASP A 28 -12.49 -0.53 19.04
CA ASP A 28 -11.07 -0.17 18.87
C ASP A 28 -10.15 -1.39 18.70
N ALA A 29 -10.69 -2.61 18.59
CA ALA A 29 -9.90 -3.85 18.43
C ALA A 29 -9.37 -4.09 17.01
N HIS A 30 -9.69 -3.20 16.07
CA HIS A 30 -9.23 -3.29 14.69
C HIS A 30 -8.39 -2.07 14.34
N ALA A 31 -7.36 -2.29 13.54
CA ALA A 31 -6.62 -1.16 12.99
C ALA A 31 -7.51 -0.33 12.04
N PRO A 32 -7.18 0.94 11.81
CA PRO A 32 -7.88 1.77 10.84
C PRO A 32 -7.90 1.12 9.45
N ILE A 33 -8.97 1.36 8.68
CA ILE A 33 -9.31 0.64 7.42
C ILE A 33 -8.17 0.52 6.40
N GLY A 34 -7.23 1.45 6.37
CA GLY A 34 -6.10 1.41 5.44
C GLY A 34 -4.92 0.55 5.90
N VAL A 35 -4.96 -0.06 7.09
CA VAL A 35 -3.97 -1.04 7.55
C VAL A 35 -4.42 -2.41 7.06
N MET A 36 -3.60 -3.03 6.22
CA MET A 36 -3.94 -4.31 5.60
C MET A 36 -3.39 -5.46 6.44
N GLY A 37 -4.21 -6.49 6.65
CA GLY A 37 -3.83 -7.68 7.42
C GLY A 37 -3.43 -7.33 8.86
N ASP A 38 -4.25 -6.55 9.56
CA ASP A 38 -3.96 -6.04 10.90
C ASP A 38 -4.05 -7.10 12.01
N HIS A 39 -4.65 -8.25 11.71
CA HIS A 39 -4.76 -9.38 12.64
C HIS A 39 -4.90 -10.72 11.92
N VAL A 40 -4.53 -11.78 12.64
CA VAL A 40 -4.86 -13.16 12.26
C VAL A 40 -6.28 -13.51 12.67
N HIS A 41 -6.90 -14.41 11.90
CA HIS A 41 -8.21 -14.97 12.15
C HIS A 41 -8.11 -16.31 12.89
N LYS A 42 -9.20 -16.75 13.52
CA LYS A 42 -9.27 -18.06 14.18
C LYS A 42 -9.47 -19.18 13.17
N LYS A 43 -9.07 -20.40 13.54
CA LYS A 43 -9.19 -21.58 12.69
C LYS A 43 -10.62 -21.76 12.15
N GLY A 44 -10.71 -21.94 10.84
CA GLY A 44 -11.97 -22.16 10.12
C GLY A 44 -12.70 -20.88 9.72
N GLU A 45 -12.25 -19.70 10.17
CA GLU A 45 -12.87 -18.44 9.81
C GLU A 45 -12.59 -18.08 8.35
N TRP A 46 -13.62 -17.52 7.72
CA TRP A 46 -13.58 -16.92 6.41
C TRP A 46 -13.93 -15.44 6.51
N MET A 47 -13.28 -14.62 5.70
CA MET A 47 -13.67 -13.23 5.50
C MET A 47 -13.61 -12.91 4.01
N PHE A 48 -14.65 -12.25 3.54
CA PHE A 48 -14.67 -11.62 2.24
C PHE A 48 -14.67 -10.12 2.45
N SER A 49 -13.91 -9.41 1.63
CA SER A 49 -13.76 -7.97 1.73
C SER A 49 -13.86 -7.33 0.36
N TYR A 50 -14.47 -6.15 0.36
CA TYR A 50 -14.45 -5.23 -0.76
C TYR A 50 -13.97 -3.89 -0.21
N ARG A 51 -12.93 -3.32 -0.83
CA ARG A 51 -12.41 -2.00 -0.47
C ARG A 51 -12.40 -1.12 -1.71
N TYR A 52 -12.99 0.06 -1.57
CA TYR A 52 -12.89 1.12 -2.57
C TYR A 52 -11.86 2.16 -2.11
N MET A 53 -10.97 2.56 -3.00
CA MET A 53 -10.00 3.63 -2.76
C MET A 53 -10.07 4.61 -3.94
N TYR A 54 -10.23 5.88 -3.61
CA TYR A 54 -10.04 6.99 -4.54
C TYR A 54 -8.76 7.74 -4.13
N MET A 55 -7.90 8.03 -5.10
CA MET A 55 -6.70 8.82 -4.89
C MET A 55 -6.63 9.88 -5.98
N SER A 56 -6.35 11.12 -5.58
CA SER A 56 -6.05 12.23 -6.48
C SER A 56 -4.63 12.71 -6.20
N MET A 57 -3.85 12.92 -7.25
CA MET A 57 -2.46 13.35 -7.21
C MET A 57 -2.29 14.56 -8.12
N GLU A 58 -1.53 15.55 -7.65
CA GLU A 58 -1.21 16.75 -8.40
C GLU A 58 0.25 17.16 -8.18
N GLY A 59 0.79 17.88 -9.16
CA GLY A 59 2.14 18.43 -9.11
C GLY A 59 3.26 17.42 -9.36
N ASN A 60 4.43 17.95 -9.69
CA ASN A 60 5.61 17.16 -10.04
C ASN A 60 6.69 17.29 -8.97
N ARG A 61 7.46 16.22 -8.76
CA ARG A 61 8.55 16.19 -7.76
C ARG A 61 9.79 15.48 -8.29
N ASP A 62 10.95 15.99 -7.87
CA ASP A 62 12.23 15.29 -7.93
C ASP A 62 12.66 14.98 -6.49
N GLY A 63 12.55 13.71 -6.12
CA GLY A 63 12.62 13.27 -4.72
C GLY A 63 11.56 13.98 -3.88
N THR A 64 12.00 14.81 -2.92
CA THR A 64 11.11 15.60 -2.05
C THR A 64 10.85 17.02 -2.54
N SER A 65 11.59 17.48 -3.55
CA SER A 65 11.52 18.86 -4.06
C SER A 65 10.41 18.99 -5.09
N ALA A 66 9.58 20.03 -4.98
CA ALA A 66 8.58 20.34 -6.00
C ALA A 66 9.24 20.84 -7.29
N VAL A 67 8.69 20.45 -8.42
CA VAL A 67 9.16 20.81 -9.76
C VAL A 67 7.99 21.44 -10.52
N SER A 68 8.22 22.61 -11.12
CA SER A 68 7.19 23.25 -11.95
C SER A 68 7.00 22.50 -13.26
N GLU A 69 5.83 22.62 -13.87
CA GLU A 69 5.58 22.03 -15.20
C GLU A 69 6.58 22.54 -16.24
N THR A 70 6.95 23.82 -16.20
CA THR A 70 7.92 24.41 -17.12
C THR A 70 9.32 23.81 -16.95
N ASP A 71 9.73 23.56 -15.70
CA ASP A 71 11.03 22.94 -15.41
C ASP A 71 11.03 21.46 -15.82
N ALA A 72 9.92 20.74 -15.56
CA ALA A 72 9.75 19.36 -16.00
C ALA A 72 9.82 19.29 -17.54
N LEU A 73 9.11 20.18 -18.23
CA LEU A 73 9.10 20.27 -19.70
C LEU A 73 10.44 20.71 -20.29
N ALA A 74 11.34 21.32 -19.52
CA ALA A 74 12.71 21.59 -19.99
C ALA A 74 13.48 20.28 -20.22
N SER A 75 13.19 19.24 -19.43
CA SER A 75 13.86 17.93 -19.51
C SER A 75 13.06 16.89 -20.29
N PHE A 76 11.73 16.94 -20.23
CA PHE A 76 10.83 15.96 -20.83
C PHE A 76 9.92 16.56 -21.89
N MET A 77 9.47 15.75 -22.85
CA MET A 77 8.56 16.20 -23.92
C MET A 77 7.10 16.32 -23.46
N VAL A 78 6.75 15.61 -22.38
CA VAL A 78 5.43 15.57 -21.77
C VAL A 78 5.61 15.59 -20.26
N THR A 79 4.74 16.30 -19.54
CA THR A 79 4.65 16.28 -18.08
C THR A 79 3.22 15.95 -17.67
N PRO A 80 3.01 15.17 -16.60
CA PRO A 80 1.67 15.01 -16.02
C PRO A 80 1.28 16.28 -15.25
N LEU A 81 -0.02 16.52 -15.17
CA LEU A 81 -0.64 17.65 -14.46
C LEU A 81 -1.35 17.17 -13.21
N ASN A 82 -2.33 16.29 -13.40
CA ASN A 82 -3.10 15.66 -12.35
C ASN A 82 -3.33 14.18 -12.71
N MET A 83 -3.62 13.37 -11.71
CA MET A 83 -3.96 11.97 -11.87
C MET A 83 -5.00 11.58 -10.84
N SER A 84 -6.09 10.95 -11.28
CA SER A 84 -7.04 10.28 -10.42
C SER A 84 -6.95 8.77 -10.59
N MET A 85 -6.96 8.05 -9.49
CA MET A 85 -7.04 6.60 -9.47
C MET A 85 -8.23 6.15 -8.65
N GLU A 86 -8.97 5.21 -9.21
CA GLU A 86 -9.98 4.43 -8.51
C GLU A 86 -9.53 2.98 -8.42
N MET A 87 -9.67 2.39 -7.25
CA MET A 87 -9.30 1.00 -7.02
C MET A 87 -10.39 0.26 -6.26
N HIS A 88 -10.88 -0.80 -6.89
CA HIS A 88 -11.84 -1.76 -6.35
C HIS A 88 -11.09 -3.04 -5.99
N MET A 89 -10.82 -3.24 -4.70
CA MET A 89 -10.12 -4.42 -4.22
C MET A 89 -11.11 -5.45 -3.70
N ALA A 90 -11.19 -6.58 -4.40
CA ALA A 90 -11.81 -7.80 -3.86
C ALA A 90 -10.75 -8.58 -3.06
N GLY A 91 -11.14 -9.08 -1.89
CA GLY A 91 -10.25 -9.88 -1.06
C GLY A 91 -10.98 -11.02 -0.36
N ALA A 92 -10.28 -12.13 -0.17
CA ALA A 92 -10.73 -13.27 0.61
C ALA A 92 -9.63 -13.69 1.59
N MET A 93 -10.03 -14.07 2.80
CA MET A 93 -9.15 -14.59 3.83
C MET A 93 -9.70 -15.90 4.38
N PHE A 94 -8.81 -16.84 4.66
CA PHE A 94 -9.12 -18.12 5.28
C PHE A 94 -8.05 -18.49 6.30
N ALA A 95 -8.47 -18.87 7.51
CA ALA A 95 -7.56 -19.32 8.55
C ALA A 95 -7.56 -20.86 8.68
N PRO A 96 -6.55 -21.58 8.15
CA PRO A 96 -6.41 -23.02 8.38
C PRO A 96 -6.06 -23.38 9.84
N SER A 97 -5.56 -22.42 10.62
CA SER A 97 -5.23 -22.57 12.04
C SER A 97 -5.32 -21.24 12.77
N ASP A 98 -5.31 -21.23 14.10
CA ASP A 98 -5.31 -19.99 14.90
C ASP A 98 -4.02 -19.17 14.78
N ARG A 99 -2.97 -19.75 14.14
CA ARG A 99 -1.69 -19.08 13.94
C ARG A 99 -1.49 -18.57 12.53
N VAL A 100 -2.29 -19.01 11.57
CA VAL A 100 -2.06 -18.74 10.14
C VAL A 100 -3.36 -18.31 9.48
N THR A 101 -3.32 -17.17 8.81
CA THR A 101 -4.40 -16.69 7.95
C THR A 101 -3.88 -16.45 6.55
N LEU A 102 -4.44 -17.14 5.58
CA LEU A 102 -4.15 -16.96 4.16
C LEU A 102 -5.03 -15.84 3.62
N MET A 103 -4.49 -15.00 2.75
CA MET A 103 -5.18 -13.88 2.13
C MET A 103 -4.89 -13.85 0.64
N ALA A 104 -5.94 -13.71 -0.17
CA ALA A 104 -5.88 -13.47 -1.60
C ALA A 104 -6.60 -12.16 -1.92
N MET A 105 -6.00 -11.32 -2.76
CA MET A 105 -6.58 -10.04 -3.18
C MET A 105 -6.40 -9.83 -4.67
N LEU A 106 -7.41 -9.23 -5.30
CA LEU A 106 -7.43 -8.88 -6.70
C LEU A 106 -7.95 -7.45 -6.85
N PRO A 107 -7.11 -6.50 -7.29
CA PRO A 107 -7.55 -5.14 -7.55
C PRO A 107 -8.06 -4.99 -8.99
N TYR A 108 -9.13 -4.23 -9.16
CA TYR A 108 -9.49 -3.60 -10.43
C TYR A 108 -9.19 -2.09 -10.31
N VAL A 109 -8.38 -1.57 -11.21
CA VAL A 109 -7.85 -0.20 -11.16
C VAL A 109 -8.37 0.57 -12.37
N ILE A 110 -8.73 1.83 -12.16
CA ILE A 110 -9.03 2.82 -13.20
C ILE A 110 -8.11 4.00 -12.92
N THR A 111 -7.38 4.46 -13.92
CA THR A 111 -6.45 5.59 -13.80
C THR A 111 -6.68 6.55 -14.94
N ASP A 112 -6.92 7.81 -14.58
CA ASP A 112 -7.02 8.94 -15.50
C ASP A 112 -5.88 9.91 -15.19
N MET A 113 -5.23 10.41 -16.23
CA MET A 113 -4.13 11.36 -16.08
C MET A 113 -4.15 12.41 -17.18
N ASP A 114 -4.14 13.67 -16.74
CA ASP A 114 -3.98 14.81 -17.62
C ASP A 114 -2.50 15.10 -17.85
N HIS A 115 -2.17 15.43 -19.08
CA HIS A 115 -0.82 15.66 -19.55
C HIS A 115 -0.72 16.97 -20.31
N ARG A 116 0.47 17.57 -20.28
CA ARG A 116 0.84 18.70 -21.13
C ARG A 116 2.12 18.38 -21.87
N THR A 117 2.13 18.60 -23.18
CA THR A 117 3.33 18.51 -24.01
C THR A 117 4.18 19.79 -23.91
N ARG A 118 5.46 19.71 -24.28
CA ARG A 118 6.35 20.87 -24.37
C ARG A 118 5.84 21.96 -25.32
N MET A 119 5.04 21.57 -26.31
CA MET A 119 4.40 22.48 -27.27
C MET A 119 3.11 23.11 -26.73
N GLY A 120 2.70 22.81 -25.49
CA GLY A 120 1.50 23.36 -24.85
C GLY A 120 0.20 22.63 -25.18
N VAL A 121 0.25 21.52 -25.92
CA VAL A 121 -0.93 20.68 -26.17
C VAL A 121 -1.23 19.87 -24.92
N GLU A 122 -2.48 19.94 -24.45
CA GLU A 122 -3.00 19.12 -23.36
C GLU A 122 -3.79 17.93 -23.89
N PHE A 123 -3.69 16.80 -23.18
CA PHE A 123 -4.42 15.59 -23.51
C PHE A 123 -4.58 14.71 -22.25
N THR A 124 -5.59 13.85 -22.27
CA THR A 124 -5.91 12.94 -21.16
C THR A 124 -5.75 11.51 -21.64
N THR A 125 -5.29 10.64 -20.76
CA THR A 125 -5.20 9.20 -20.99
C THR A 125 -5.90 8.46 -19.87
N GLU A 126 -6.64 7.41 -20.22
CA GLU A 126 -7.35 6.52 -19.30
C GLU A 126 -6.83 5.10 -19.48
N THR A 127 -6.63 4.38 -18.36
CA THR A 127 -6.44 2.93 -18.35
C THR A 127 -7.33 2.28 -17.31
N LYS A 128 -7.82 1.06 -17.59
CA LYS A 128 -8.61 0.30 -16.64
C LYS A 128 -8.50 -1.19 -16.82
N GLY A 129 -8.50 -1.92 -15.71
CA GLY A 129 -8.50 -3.37 -15.73
C GLY A 129 -8.05 -3.99 -14.43
N LEU A 130 -7.77 -5.29 -14.47
CA LEU A 130 -7.21 -6.01 -13.33
C LEU A 130 -5.75 -5.60 -13.13
N GLY A 131 -5.38 -5.35 -11.89
CA GLY A 131 -3.97 -5.19 -11.52
C GLY A 131 -3.35 -6.50 -11.04
N ASP A 132 -2.19 -6.37 -10.40
CA ASP A 132 -1.44 -7.51 -9.88
C ASP A 132 -2.18 -8.20 -8.72
N ALA A 133 -2.44 -9.50 -8.89
CA ALA A 133 -3.01 -10.36 -7.86
C ALA A 133 -2.03 -10.51 -6.70
N LYS A 134 -2.54 -10.60 -5.47
CA LYS A 134 -1.71 -10.65 -4.25
C LYS A 134 -2.10 -11.85 -3.42
N LEU A 135 -1.13 -12.70 -3.11
CA LEU A 135 -1.29 -13.78 -2.13
C LEU A 135 -0.40 -13.51 -0.93
N SER A 136 -0.92 -13.75 0.26
CA SER A 136 -0.15 -13.56 1.49
C SER A 136 -0.62 -14.47 2.61
N ALA A 137 0.22 -14.62 3.62
CA ALA A 137 -0.04 -15.33 4.85
C ALA A 137 0.32 -14.42 6.03
N LEU A 138 -0.61 -14.31 6.97
CA LEU A 138 -0.38 -13.72 8.28
C LEU A 138 -0.01 -14.83 9.24
N VAL A 139 1.15 -14.71 9.90
CA VAL A 139 1.69 -15.74 10.80
C VAL A 139 1.84 -15.17 12.19
N SER A 140 1.02 -15.62 13.13
CA SER A 140 1.07 -15.22 14.53
C SER A 140 2.39 -15.63 15.16
N VAL A 141 3.08 -14.67 15.79
CA VAL A 141 4.33 -14.89 16.53
C VAL A 141 4.02 -15.04 18.01
N PHE A 142 3.24 -14.10 18.57
CA PHE A 142 2.70 -14.19 19.92
C PHE A 142 1.37 -13.46 20.04
N GLN A 143 0.56 -13.91 20.98
CA GLN A 143 -0.68 -13.28 21.38
C GLN A 143 -0.90 -13.51 22.87
N GLU A 144 -0.52 -12.55 23.68
CA GLU A 144 -0.52 -12.66 25.14
C GLU A 144 -0.88 -11.30 25.75
N GLU A 145 -1.63 -11.33 26.85
CA GLU A 145 -1.92 -10.14 27.68
C GLU A 145 -2.35 -8.93 26.84
N GLY A 146 -3.32 -9.07 25.93
CA GLY A 146 -3.81 -7.91 25.15
C GLY A 146 -2.80 -7.34 24.15
N ARG A 147 -1.72 -8.08 23.85
CA ARG A 147 -0.71 -7.73 22.85
C ARG A 147 -0.66 -8.81 21.80
N ARG A 148 -0.52 -8.41 20.54
CA ARG A 148 -0.42 -9.32 19.40
C ARG A 148 0.72 -8.90 18.48
N LEU A 149 1.46 -9.88 17.99
CA LEU A 149 2.48 -9.70 16.96
C LEU A 149 2.33 -10.80 15.91
N HIS A 150 2.29 -10.40 14.65
CA HIS A 150 2.33 -11.34 13.53
C HIS A 150 3.19 -10.82 12.38
N LEU A 151 3.66 -11.75 11.57
CA LEU A 151 4.34 -11.48 10.31
C LEU A 151 3.34 -11.47 9.17
N ASN A 152 3.60 -10.67 8.14
CA ASN A 152 2.90 -10.69 6.86
C ASN A 152 3.89 -11.12 5.79
N LEU A 153 3.68 -12.30 5.21
CA LEU A 153 4.53 -12.86 4.17
C LEU A 153 3.69 -12.99 2.90
N GLY A 154 4.07 -12.35 1.81
CA GLY A 154 3.27 -12.36 0.61
C GLY A 154 4.04 -12.20 -0.68
N MET A 155 3.32 -12.37 -1.78
CA MET A 155 3.81 -12.22 -3.13
C MET A 155 2.75 -11.49 -3.98
N ASN A 156 3.18 -10.50 -4.77
CA ASN A 156 2.38 -9.98 -5.86
C ASN A 156 2.74 -10.76 -7.13
N PHE A 157 1.73 -11.07 -7.92
CA PHE A 157 1.84 -11.80 -9.19
C PHE A 157 1.57 -10.82 -10.33
N PRO A 158 2.40 -10.80 -11.40
CA PRO A 158 2.28 -9.86 -12.50
C PRO A 158 1.12 -10.22 -13.44
N THR A 159 -0.11 -10.13 -12.92
CA THR A 159 -1.33 -10.39 -13.68
C THR A 159 -1.91 -9.13 -14.30
N GLY A 160 -1.48 -7.95 -13.84
CA GLY A 160 -1.86 -6.68 -14.45
C GLY A 160 -1.08 -6.42 -15.72
N SER A 161 -1.76 -5.84 -16.72
CA SER A 161 -1.15 -5.48 -18.00
C SER A 161 -0.10 -4.38 -17.85
N ILE A 162 0.98 -4.52 -18.63
CA ILE A 162 2.03 -3.50 -18.84
C ILE A 162 2.07 -3.02 -20.30
N GLU A 163 1.03 -3.33 -21.07
CA GLU A 163 0.90 -3.02 -22.49
C GLU A 163 -0.23 -2.03 -22.76
N GLU A 164 -0.67 -1.29 -21.74
CA GLU A 164 -1.74 -0.31 -21.90
C GLU A 164 -1.31 0.80 -22.86
N THR A 165 -2.17 1.03 -23.85
CA THR A 165 -1.99 2.04 -24.88
C THR A 165 -3.12 3.07 -24.84
N GLY A 166 -2.85 4.28 -25.31
CA GLY A 166 -3.86 5.33 -25.44
C GLY A 166 -3.54 6.30 -26.56
N ASP A 167 -4.52 7.14 -26.88
CA ASP A 167 -4.33 8.19 -27.87
C ASP A 167 -3.50 9.32 -27.28
N THR A 168 -2.47 9.74 -28.01
CA THR A 168 -1.57 10.81 -27.61
C THR A 168 -1.37 11.77 -28.77
N PRO A 169 -0.83 12.98 -28.54
CA PRO A 169 -0.46 13.90 -29.62
C PRO A 169 0.55 13.32 -30.63
N ALA A 170 1.25 12.23 -30.31
CA ALA A 170 2.16 11.54 -31.22
C ALA A 170 1.45 10.54 -32.16
N GLY A 171 0.22 10.12 -31.84
CA GLY A 171 -0.55 9.16 -32.62
C GLY A 171 -1.59 8.40 -31.79
N ALA A 172 -2.41 7.61 -32.47
CA ALA A 172 -3.35 6.70 -31.82
C ALA A 172 -2.64 5.46 -31.26
N ASN A 173 -3.20 4.85 -30.21
CA ASN A 173 -2.72 3.61 -29.59
C ASN A 173 -1.21 3.59 -29.27
N GLN A 174 -0.70 4.68 -28.67
CA GLN A 174 0.69 4.75 -28.22
C GLN A 174 0.83 4.14 -26.84
N GLN A 175 1.98 3.51 -26.57
CA GLN A 175 2.30 2.97 -25.25
C GLN A 175 2.24 4.07 -24.19
N LEU A 176 1.47 3.82 -23.13
CA LEU A 176 1.35 4.75 -22.01
C LEU A 176 2.51 4.60 -21.01
N PRO A 177 2.84 5.66 -20.26
CA PRO A 177 3.95 5.63 -19.31
C PRO A 177 3.68 4.66 -18.14
N TYR A 178 4.75 4.28 -17.41
CA TYR A 178 4.68 3.29 -16.33
C TYR A 178 3.58 3.52 -15.28
N PRO A 179 3.28 4.76 -14.83
CA PRO A 179 2.20 5.00 -13.87
C PRO A 179 0.79 4.71 -14.40
N MET A 180 0.62 4.64 -15.73
CA MET A 180 -0.65 4.31 -16.37
C MET A 180 -0.82 2.80 -16.59
N GLN A 181 0.21 1.99 -16.35
CA GLN A 181 0.12 0.53 -16.48
C GLN A 181 -0.65 -0.08 -15.30
N LEU A 182 -1.39 -1.16 -15.53
CA LEU A 182 -2.25 -1.79 -14.52
C LEU A 182 -1.46 -2.67 -13.55
N GLY A 183 -0.31 -3.18 -13.99
CA GLY A 183 0.59 -4.02 -13.20
C GLY A 183 2.02 -3.50 -13.17
N SER A 184 2.84 -4.14 -12.34
CA SER A 184 4.29 -3.92 -12.30
C SER A 184 5.04 -4.71 -13.38
N GLY A 185 4.44 -5.82 -13.84
CA GLY A 185 5.08 -6.80 -14.71
C GLY A 185 6.14 -7.65 -14.00
N THR A 186 6.27 -7.55 -12.67
CA THR A 186 7.28 -8.25 -11.88
C THR A 186 6.63 -9.13 -10.81
N PHE A 187 7.33 -10.20 -10.42
CA PHE A 187 7.03 -10.87 -9.16
C PHE A 187 7.59 -10.04 -8.01
N ASP A 188 6.75 -9.72 -7.04
CA ASP A 188 7.15 -8.91 -5.90
C ASP A 188 7.03 -9.69 -4.60
N LEU A 189 8.11 -9.78 -3.84
CA LEU A 189 8.10 -10.32 -2.48
C LEU A 189 7.65 -9.22 -1.49
N ARG A 190 6.64 -9.52 -0.68
CA ARG A 190 6.16 -8.66 0.40
C ARG A 190 6.50 -9.28 1.75
N LEU A 191 7.21 -8.53 2.58
CA LEU A 191 7.49 -8.90 3.97
C LEU A 191 6.96 -7.80 4.86
N GLY A 192 6.34 -8.15 5.98
CA GLY A 192 5.84 -7.18 6.94
C GLY A 192 5.75 -7.74 8.34
N VAL A 193 5.67 -6.83 9.29
CA VAL A 193 5.48 -7.12 10.70
C VAL A 193 4.44 -6.16 11.25
N THR A 194 3.50 -6.69 12.02
CA THR A 194 2.44 -5.90 12.65
C THR A 194 2.37 -6.24 14.12
N GLY A 195 2.52 -5.21 14.97
CA GLY A 195 2.34 -5.30 16.40
C GLY A 195 1.20 -4.40 16.86
N ALA A 196 0.36 -4.90 17.76
CA ALA A 196 -0.72 -4.12 18.35
C ALA A 196 -0.89 -4.43 19.84
N GLY A 197 -1.41 -3.46 20.58
CA GLY A 197 -1.73 -3.57 22.00
C GLY A 197 -3.08 -2.94 22.31
N GLN A 198 -3.80 -3.51 23.28
CA GLN A 198 -5.08 -3.02 23.76
C GLN A 198 -5.01 -2.80 25.27
N GLY A 199 -5.26 -1.56 25.71
CA GLY A 199 -5.50 -1.19 27.10
C GLY A 199 -7.00 -1.06 27.38
N GLU A 200 -7.37 -0.61 28.58
CA GLU A 200 -8.79 -0.54 28.98
C GLU A 200 -9.64 0.41 28.13
N ALA A 201 -9.13 1.62 27.83
CA ALA A 201 -9.87 2.68 27.13
C ALA A 201 -9.34 3.02 25.73
N TRP A 202 -8.26 2.36 25.29
CA TRP A 202 -7.59 2.67 24.04
C TRP A 202 -6.81 1.47 23.49
N SER A 203 -6.48 1.52 22.21
CA SER A 203 -5.62 0.57 21.53
C SER A 203 -4.61 1.30 20.65
N TYR A 204 -3.56 0.59 20.25
CA TYR A 204 -2.50 1.13 19.41
C TYR A 204 -1.86 0.04 18.59
N GLY A 205 -1.15 0.45 17.54
CA GLY A 205 -0.33 -0.49 16.79
C GLY A 205 0.62 0.18 15.81
N VAL A 206 1.49 -0.67 15.29
CA VAL A 206 2.52 -0.33 14.32
C VAL A 206 2.61 -1.44 13.28
N GLN A 207 2.78 -1.05 12.03
CA GLN A 207 3.03 -1.97 10.91
C GLN A 207 4.20 -1.44 10.09
N ALA A 208 5.11 -2.32 9.72
CA ALA A 208 6.18 -2.05 8.76
C ALA A 208 6.12 -3.08 7.65
N ASN A 209 6.21 -2.63 6.40
CA ASN A 209 6.21 -3.49 5.21
C ASN A 209 7.39 -3.14 4.30
N VAL A 210 7.89 -4.16 3.62
CA VAL A 210 8.91 -4.10 2.58
C VAL A 210 8.36 -4.83 1.35
N LEU A 211 8.47 -4.19 0.20
CA LEU A 211 8.16 -4.74 -1.11
C LEU A 211 9.45 -4.79 -1.93
N VAL A 212 9.91 -5.99 -2.23
CA VAL A 212 11.10 -6.26 -3.05
C VAL A 212 10.64 -6.80 -4.40
N ARG A 213 11.06 -6.13 -5.48
CA ARG A 213 10.86 -6.61 -6.85
C ARG A 213 11.99 -7.53 -7.21
N LEU A 214 11.64 -8.74 -7.66
CA LEU A 214 12.60 -9.83 -7.77
C LEU A 214 13.35 -9.83 -9.11
N ASP A 215 12.77 -9.23 -10.16
CA ASP A 215 13.33 -9.23 -11.51
C ASP A 215 12.82 -8.03 -12.31
N ASN A 216 13.36 -7.85 -13.52
CA ASN A 216 12.81 -6.97 -14.54
C ASN A 216 11.60 -7.63 -15.20
N ASN A 217 10.70 -6.80 -15.71
CA ASN A 217 9.56 -7.26 -16.49
C ASN A 217 9.94 -7.49 -17.96
N GLU A 218 8.97 -7.94 -18.76
CA GLU A 218 9.15 -8.25 -20.19
C GLU A 218 9.52 -7.04 -21.06
N ARG A 219 9.53 -5.83 -20.49
CA ARG A 219 9.96 -4.57 -21.13
C ARG A 219 11.29 -4.05 -20.56
N ASP A 220 12.07 -4.92 -19.94
CA ASP A 220 13.43 -4.66 -19.43
C ASP A 220 13.51 -3.55 -18.37
N TYR A 221 12.45 -3.35 -17.57
CA TYR A 221 12.47 -2.43 -16.42
C TYR A 221 11.90 -3.07 -15.15
N SER A 222 12.24 -2.52 -13.99
CA SER A 222 11.52 -2.78 -12.74
C SER A 222 11.21 -1.47 -12.01
N LEU A 223 10.06 -1.41 -11.36
CA LEU A 223 9.76 -0.28 -10.46
C LEU A 223 10.66 -0.37 -9.22
N GLY A 224 10.88 0.74 -8.51
CA GLY A 224 11.76 0.74 -7.34
C GLY A 224 11.16 0.07 -6.11
N ASN A 225 11.96 -0.71 -5.39
CA ASN A 225 11.61 -1.33 -4.09
C ASN A 225 10.97 -0.34 -3.13
N ARG A 226 9.97 -0.76 -2.36
CA ARG A 226 9.19 0.12 -1.47
C ARG A 226 9.27 -0.32 -0.02
N VAL A 227 9.39 0.64 0.89
CA VAL A 227 9.25 0.45 2.32
C VAL A 227 8.17 1.40 2.82
N ASP A 228 7.22 0.87 3.59
CA ASP A 228 6.18 1.67 4.21
C ASP A 228 6.00 1.31 5.69
N GLY A 229 5.63 2.32 6.47
CA GLY A 229 5.41 2.23 7.90
C GLY A 229 4.11 2.93 8.27
N SER A 230 3.36 2.35 9.19
CA SER A 230 2.13 2.92 9.73
C SER A 230 2.11 2.79 11.24
N MET A 231 1.65 3.84 11.91
CA MET A 231 1.35 3.81 13.34
C MET A 231 -0.06 4.35 13.55
N TRP A 232 -0.76 3.81 14.53
CA TRP A 232 -2.10 4.26 14.87
C TRP A 232 -2.37 4.16 16.36
N VAL A 233 -3.34 4.95 16.79
CA VAL A 233 -3.97 4.91 18.11
C VAL A 233 -5.47 5.00 17.92
N ALA A 234 -6.23 4.27 18.73
CA ALA A 234 -7.68 4.33 18.77
C ALA A 234 -8.15 4.47 20.22
N PHE A 235 -9.21 5.25 20.42
CA PHE A 235 -9.82 5.53 21.71
C PHE A 235 -11.26 5.04 21.71
N LEU A 236 -11.67 4.40 22.80
CA LEU A 236 -13.08 4.10 23.04
C LEU A 236 -13.83 5.39 23.38
N LEU A 237 -14.92 5.65 22.66
CA LEU A 237 -15.86 6.74 22.96
C LEU A 237 -17.18 6.23 23.58
N GLY A 238 -17.20 4.95 23.94
CA GLY A 238 -18.34 4.22 24.49
C GLY A 238 -18.25 2.74 24.09
N ASP A 239 -19.33 1.99 24.31
CA ASP A 239 -19.35 0.55 24.06
C ASP A 239 -19.41 0.17 22.57
N VAL A 240 -19.83 1.11 21.72
CA VAL A 240 -20.09 0.87 20.28
C VAL A 240 -19.34 1.80 19.34
N PHE A 241 -18.69 2.85 19.85
CA PHE A 241 -17.95 3.81 19.05
C PHE A 241 -16.48 3.88 19.48
N SER A 242 -15.60 3.92 18.49
CA SER A 242 -14.19 4.25 18.65
C SER A 242 -13.79 5.36 17.70
N LEU A 243 -12.76 6.11 18.06
CA LEU A 243 -12.11 7.10 17.20
C LEU A 243 -10.65 6.69 17.03
N SER A 244 -10.16 6.66 15.80
CA SER A 244 -8.77 6.31 15.52
C SER A 244 -8.05 7.38 14.71
N GLY A 245 -6.76 7.52 14.98
CA GLY A 245 -5.83 8.33 14.21
C GLY A 245 -4.69 7.46 13.69
N ARG A 246 -4.29 7.68 12.43
CA ARG A 246 -3.19 6.96 11.78
C ARG A 246 -2.23 7.93 11.11
N VAL A 247 -0.94 7.63 11.23
CA VAL A 247 0.11 8.24 10.43
C VAL A 247 0.77 7.16 9.59
N GLN A 248 1.02 7.45 8.31
CA GLN A 248 1.73 6.56 7.39
C GLN A 248 2.87 7.33 6.72
N GLY A 249 4.01 6.64 6.56
CA GLY A 249 5.13 7.10 5.74
C GLY A 249 5.54 6.00 4.75
N ALA A 250 6.02 6.39 3.58
CA ALA A 250 6.53 5.47 2.58
C ALA A 250 7.74 6.07 1.87
N THR A 251 8.65 5.20 1.43
CA THR A 251 9.77 5.52 0.55
C THR A 251 9.87 4.43 -0.52
N TRP A 252 10.32 4.79 -1.70
CA TRP A 252 10.51 3.86 -2.81
C TRP A 252 11.76 4.21 -3.61
N GLY A 253 12.34 3.19 -4.24
CA GLY A 253 13.50 3.34 -5.11
C GLY A 253 13.14 3.96 -6.46
N ASN A 254 14.18 4.22 -7.26
CA ASN A 254 14.01 4.62 -8.65
C ASN A 254 13.59 3.42 -9.52
N LEU A 255 13.13 3.73 -10.73
CA LEU A 255 13.05 2.74 -11.81
C LEU A 255 14.46 2.19 -12.10
N GLU A 256 14.58 0.88 -12.26
CA GLU A 256 15.83 0.18 -12.65
C GLU A 256 15.67 -0.49 -14.02
#